data_AF-A0A2K5Y7L1-F1
#
_entry.id   AF-A0A2K5Y7L1-F1
#
_cell.length_a   1.000
_cell.length_b   1.000
_cell.length_c   1.000
_cell.angle_alpha   90.00
_cell.angle_beta   90.00
_cell.angle_gamma   90.00
#
_symmetry.space_group_name_H-M   'P 1'
#
loop_
_entity.id
_entity.type
_entity.pdbx_description
1 polymer ?
#
loop_
_entity_poly.entity_id
_entity_poly.type
_entity_poly.pdbx_seq_one_letter_code
_entity_poly.pdbx_strand_id
1 'polypeptide(L)' 'LSLPSMPPYPANFYSKMNLNDFISMDPEVGWGAVYTLSEFTHRFGSKNC' A
#
# COMPACT_ATOMS: atom_id res chain seq x y z
N LEU A 1 15.28 2.88 23.48
CA LEU A 1 14.39 2.34 22.43
C LEU A 1 15.25 2.11 21.18
N SER A 2 15.54 0.87 20.82
CA SER A 2 16.30 0.54 19.62
C SER A 2 15.43 0.75 18.39
N LEU A 3 15.83 1.64 17.48
CA LEU A 3 15.19 1.80 16.17
C LEU A 3 15.40 0.53 15.34
N PRO A 4 14.40 0.10 14.53
CA PRO A 4 14.55 -1.05 13.65
C PRO A 4 15.67 -0.80 12.63
N SER A 5 16.55 -1.78 12.46
CA SER A 5 17.61 -1.76 11.45
C SER A 5 17.00 -1.73 10.04
N MET A 6 17.42 -0.77 9.21
CA MET A 6 16.98 -0.66 7.82
C MET A 6 17.51 -1.86 6.99
N PRO A 7 16.73 -2.42 6.04
CA PRO A 7 17.18 -3.53 5.20
C PRO A 7 18.43 -3.17 4.38
N PRO A 8 19.33 -4.13 4.11
CA PRO A 8 20.68 -3.88 3.57
C PRO A 8 20.74 -3.62 2.05
N TYR A 9 19.61 -3.33 1.40
CA TYR A 9 19.54 -3.10 -0.04
C TYR A 9 19.36 -1.60 -0.33
N PRO A 10 19.98 -1.06 -1.39
CA PRO A 10 19.85 0.35 -1.72
C PRO A 10 18.37 0.68 -1.95
N ALA A 11 17.88 1.71 -1.26
CA ALA A 11 16.59 2.30 -1.56
C ALA A 11 16.58 2.67 -3.05
N ASN A 12 15.60 2.15 -3.78
CA ASN A 12 15.47 2.37 -5.21
C ASN A 12 15.49 3.88 -5.52
N PHE A 13 16.33 4.32 -6.45
CA PHE A 13 16.56 5.74 -6.78
C PHE A 13 15.30 6.48 -7.26
N TYR A 14 14.23 5.75 -7.61
CA TYR A 14 12.92 6.28 -7.98
C TYR A 14 12.03 6.61 -6.76
N SER A 15 12.37 6.14 -5.55
CA SER A 15 11.66 6.50 -4.32
C SER A 15 12.32 7.73 -3.68
N LYS A 16 11.97 8.91 -4.19
CA LYS A 16 11.83 10.07 -3.30
C LYS A 16 10.69 9.75 -2.32
N MET A 17 10.95 8.93 -1.29
CA MET A 17 10.14 8.71 -0.09
C MET A 17 8.60 8.79 -0.28
N ASN A 18 8.03 7.99 -1.18
CA ASN A 18 6.59 7.99 -1.52
C ASN A 18 5.75 7.03 -0.65
N LEU A 19 6.30 6.55 0.47
CA LEU A 19 5.64 5.58 1.34
C LEU A 19 4.30 6.11 1.89
N ASN A 20 4.23 7.41 2.18
CA ASN A 20 3.00 8.04 2.68
C ASN A 20 1.86 7.95 1.67
N ASP A 21 2.17 8.01 0.37
CA ASP A 21 1.17 7.95 -0.70
C ASP A 21 0.53 6.56 -0.77
N PHE A 22 1.26 5.51 -0.39
CA PHE A 22 0.74 4.13 -0.32
C PHE A 22 -0.02 3.83 0.98
N ILE A 23 0.30 4.52 2.07
CA ILE A 23 -0.42 4.38 3.35
C ILE A 23 -1.74 5.15 3.32
N SER A 24 -1.81 6.21 2.51
CA SER A 24 -3.02 7.00 2.33
C SER A 24 -4.18 6.12 1.82
N MET A 25 -5.34 6.30 2.45
CA MET A 25 -6.63 5.74 1.97
C MET A 25 -7.45 6.79 1.21
N ASP A 26 -6.84 7.92 0.85
CA ASP A 26 -7.42 8.90 -0.06
C ASP A 26 -7.25 8.40 -1.51
N PRO A 27 -8.34 8.17 -2.27
CA PRO A 27 -8.27 7.67 -3.63
C PRO A 27 -7.62 8.64 -4.63
N GLU A 28 -7.44 9.93 -4.27
CA GLU A 28 -6.75 10.92 -5.10
C GLU A 28 -5.22 10.90 -4.91
N VAL A 29 -4.72 10.17 -3.91
CA VAL A 29 -3.29 10.12 -3.56
C VAL A 29 -2.67 8.81 -4.02
N GLY A 30 -1.45 8.88 -4.57
CA GLY A 30 -0.65 7.71 -4.90
C GLY A 30 -1.09 6.99 -6.18
N TRP A 31 -1.06 5.66 -6.16
CA TRP A 31 -1.32 4.82 -7.32
C TRP A 31 -2.25 3.66 -6.96
N GLY A 32 -3.14 3.29 -7.88
CA GLY A 32 -4.05 2.15 -7.71
C GLY A 32 -5.49 2.59 -7.42
N ALA A 33 -6.21 1.79 -6.63
CA ALA A 33 -7.57 2.07 -6.22
C ALA A 33 -7.75 1.72 -4.74
N VAL A 34 -8.43 2.58 -4.00
CA VAL A 34 -8.81 2.36 -2.60
C VAL A 34 -10.17 1.68 -2.55
N TYR A 35 -10.29 0.65 -1.70
CA TYR A 35 -11.54 -0.07 -1.50
C TYR A 35 -11.90 -0.09 -0.01
N THR A 36 -13.17 0.07 0.29
CA THR A 36 -13.70 -0.39 1.59
C THR A 36 -13.58 -1.91 1.69
N LEU A 37 -13.62 -2.44 2.91
CA LEU A 37 -13.55 -3.89 3.13
C LEU A 37 -14.66 -4.65 2.36
N SER A 38 -15.86 -4.09 2.28
CA SER A 38 -16.99 -4.69 1.56
C SER A 38 -16.73 -4.73 0.05
N GLU A 39 -16.21 -3.64 -0.53
CA GLU A 39 -15.90 -3.60 -1.97
C GLU A 39 -14.76 -4.55 -2.33
N PHE A 40 -13.74 -4.61 -1.48
CA PHE A 40 -12.61 -5.52 -1.67
C PHE A 40 -13.04 -6.98 -1.63
N THR A 41 -13.83 -7.36 -0.62
CA THR A 41 -14.34 -8.74 -0.49
C THR A 41 -15.36 -9.09 -1.56
N HIS A 42 -16.21 -8.16 -2.00
CA HIS A 42 -17.10 -8.40 -3.13
C HIS A 42 -16.35 -8.57 -4.46
N ARG A 43 -15.25 -7.82 -4.66
CA ARG A 43 -14.47 -7.83 -5.89
C ARG A 43 -13.53 -9.03 -6.00
N PHE A 44 -12.87 -9.40 -4.90
CA PHE A 44 -11.82 -10.43 -4.89
C PHE A 44 -12.17 -11.68 -4.08
N GLY A 45 -13.25 -11.64 -3.30
CA GLY A 45 -13.78 -12.83 -2.66
C GLY A 45 -14.28 -13.80 -3.72
N SER A 46 -13.86 -15.06 -3.62
CA SER A 46 -14.32 -16.11 -4.52
C SER A 46 -15.84 -16.17 -4.52
N LYS A 47 -16.45 -16.03 -5.70
CA LYS A 47 -17.82 -16.47 -5.97
C LYS A 47 -17.84 -17.98 -6.11
N ASN A 48 -17.33 -18.71 -5.12
CA ASN A 48 -17.45 -20.16 -5.12
C ASN A 48 -18.86 -20.48 -4.65
N CYS A 49 -19.77 -20.66 -5.63
CA CYS A 49 -20.98 -21.44 -5.44
C CYS A 49 -20.62 -22.93 -5.35
#